data_AF-A0A2I0NK92-F1
#
_entry.id   AF-A0A2I0NK92-F1
#
_cell.length_a   1.000
_cell.length_b   1.000
_cell.length_c   1.000
_cell.angle_alpha   90.00
_cell.angle_beta   90.00
_cell.angle_gamma   90.00
#
_symmetry.space_group_name_H-M   'P 1'
#
loop_
_entity.id
_entity.type
_entity.pdbx_description
1 polymer ?
#
loop_
_entity_poly.entity_id
_entity_poly.type
_entity_poly.pdbx_seq_one_letter_code
_entity_poly.pdbx_strand_id
1 'polypeptide(L)'
;MNEVTQFKAFCENKGVSPASLIRELILREIGVPVPSTVAGRNRIAYEKDGDRFTWSVALDSGDVVEVLGNVAPQFLEELGGMIARGLDERDSFMGRALDDSVPVPGGIVRRQG
;
A
#
# COMPACT_ATOMS: atom_id res chain seq x y z
N MET A 1 -30.78 15.60 25.51
CA MET A 1 -29.43 14.98 25.58
C MET A 1 -29.00 14.72 24.14
N ASN A 2 -27.82 15.15 23.72
CA ASN A 2 -27.40 15.13 22.32
C ASN A 2 -26.92 13.73 21.91
N GLU A 3 -27.32 13.23 20.74
CA GLU A 3 -26.95 11.91 20.21
C GLU A 3 -25.42 11.72 20.13
N VAL A 4 -24.70 12.81 19.84
CA VAL A 4 -23.23 12.83 19.82
C VAL A 4 -22.63 12.53 21.19
N THR A 5 -23.29 13.00 22.27
CA THR A 5 -22.84 12.75 23.64
C THR A 5 -23.07 11.29 24.05
N GLN A 6 -24.17 10.69 23.61
CA GLN A 6 -24.47 9.28 23.87
C GLN A 6 -23.51 8.36 23.13
N PHE A 7 -23.18 8.68 21.87
CA PHE A 7 -22.22 7.91 21.09
C PHE A 7 -20.80 7.98 21.69
N LYS A 8 -20.37 9.15 22.16
CA LYS A 8 -19.07 9.29 22.86
C LYS A 8 -19.02 8.45 24.13
N ALA A 9 -20.04 8.53 24.98
CA ALA A 9 -20.13 7.74 26.22
C ALA A 9 -20.13 6.22 25.93
N PHE A 10 -20.80 5.79 24.86
CA PHE A 10 -20.77 4.40 24.42
C PHE A 10 -19.36 3.94 23.99
N CYS A 11 -18.63 4.79 23.27
CA CYS A 11 -17.26 4.50 22.84
C CYS A 11 -16.30 4.43 24.03
N GLU A 12 -16.42 5.37 24.98
CA GLU A 12 -15.65 5.41 26.22
C GLU A 12 -15.86 4.15 27.07
N ASN A 13 -17.10 3.71 27.25
CA ASN A 13 -17.43 2.47 27.97
C ASN A 13 -16.85 1.20 27.31
N LYS A 14 -16.62 1.24 25.99
CA LYS A 14 -16.01 0.14 25.23
C LYS A 14 -14.49 0.28 25.09
N GLY A 15 -13.89 1.34 25.62
CA GLY A 15 -12.44 1.58 25.51
C GLY A 15 -11.94 1.86 24.09
N VAL A 16 -12.83 2.28 23.18
CA VAL A 16 -12.49 2.58 21.77
C VAL A 16 -12.74 4.04 21.47
N SER A 17 -11.98 4.62 20.54
CA SER A 17 -12.27 5.98 20.08
C SER A 17 -13.49 5.98 19.14
N PRO A 18 -14.33 7.04 19.15
CA PRO A 18 -15.42 7.20 18.19
C PRO A 18 -14.96 7.05 16.73
N ALA A 19 -13.78 7.58 16.40
CA ALA A 19 -13.20 7.50 15.07
C ALA A 19 -12.82 6.05 14.69
N SER A 20 -12.26 5.29 15.62
CA SER A 20 -11.90 3.88 15.41
C SER A 20 -13.15 3.03 15.17
N LEU A 21 -14.20 3.24 15.98
CA LEU A 21 -15.45 2.50 15.86
C LEU A 21 -16.21 2.82 14.56
N ILE A 22 -16.27 4.10 14.17
CA ILE A 22 -16.88 4.50 12.89
C ILE A 22 -16.13 3.85 11.71
N ARG A 23 -14.80 3.85 11.75
CA ARG A 23 -13.98 3.22 10.71
C ARG A 23 -14.26 1.72 10.61
N GLU A 24 -14.35 1.03 11.74
CA GLU A 24 -14.69 -0.40 11.79
C GLU A 24 -16.08 -0.68 11.19
N LEU A 25 -17.08 0.11 11.56
CA LEU A 25 -18.45 -0.02 11.04
C LEU A 25 -18.51 0.21 9.52
N ILE A 26 -17.80 1.22 9.01
CA ILE A 26 -17.70 1.48 7.57
C ILE A 26 -17.04 0.30 6.87
N LEU A 27 -15.91 -0.20 7.37
CA LEU A 27 -15.17 -1.31 6.75
C LEU A 27 -15.98 -2.61 6.73
N ARG A 28 -16.75 -2.88 7.79
CA ARG A 28 -17.65 -4.03 7.87
C ARG A 28 -18.77 -3.96 6.83
N GLU A 29 -19.35 -2.78 6.62
CA GLU A 29 -20.49 -2.60 5.70
C GLU A 29 -20.06 -2.69 4.23
N ILE A 30 -18.86 -2.20 3.89
CA ILE A 30 -18.35 -2.24 2.52
C ILE A 30 -17.79 -3.63 2.11
N GLY A 31 -17.86 -4.63 3.00
CA GLY A 31 -17.37 -5.98 2.74
C GLY A 31 -15.86 -6.06 2.48
N VAL A 32 -15.12 -4.99 2.79
CA VAL A 32 -13.66 -4.96 2.65
C VAL A 32 -13.10 -5.56 3.92
N PRO A 33 -12.42 -6.72 3.87
CA PRO A 33 -11.70 -7.22 5.03
C PRO A 33 -10.79 -6.09 5.50
N VAL A 34 -10.85 -5.76 6.79
CA VAL A 34 -9.97 -4.77 7.41
C VAL A 34 -8.57 -5.10 6.91
N PRO A 35 -7.91 -4.20 6.14
CA PRO A 35 -6.56 -4.46 5.71
C PRO A 35 -5.76 -4.56 7.00
N SER A 36 -5.40 -5.78 7.41
CA SER A 36 -4.14 -5.94 8.11
C SER A 36 -3.15 -5.42 7.08
N THR A 37 -2.70 -4.19 7.26
CA THR A 37 -1.58 -3.69 6.48
C THR A 37 -0.43 -4.57 6.90
N VAL A 38 -0.27 -5.71 6.23
CA VAL A 38 0.85 -6.61 6.43
C VAL A 38 2.00 -5.92 5.73
N ALA A 39 2.56 -4.93 6.43
CA ALA A 39 3.82 -4.36 6.06
C ALA A 39 4.88 -5.46 6.18
N GLY A 40 5.83 -5.41 5.27
CA GLY A 40 6.89 -6.40 5.19
C GLY A 40 8.06 -5.86 4.40
N ARG A 41 9.21 -6.50 4.56
CA ARG A 41 10.44 -6.13 3.86
C ARG A 41 10.69 -7.10 2.73
N ASN A 42 10.87 -6.55 1.52
CA ASN A 42 11.30 -7.31 0.36
C ASN A 42 12.70 -7.89 0.60
N ARG A 43 12.89 -9.15 0.21
CA ARG A 43 14.17 -9.86 0.18
C ARG A 43 14.33 -10.51 -1.18
N ILE A 44 15.40 -10.15 -1.87
CA ILE A 44 15.81 -10.78 -3.12
C ILE A 44 17.07 -11.59 -2.82
N ALA A 45 17.00 -12.90 -3.02
CA ALA A 45 18.10 -13.83 -2.82
C ALA A 45 18.59 -14.36 -4.17
N TYR A 46 19.91 -14.44 -4.33
CA TYR A 46 20.56 -15.00 -5.50
C TYR A 46 21.21 -16.35 -5.14
N GLU A 47 20.75 -17.42 -5.79
CA GLU A 47 21.36 -18.74 -5.77
C GLU A 47 22.38 -18.83 -6.91
N LYS A 48 23.66 -18.92 -6.55
CA LYS A 48 24.76 -18.92 -7.53
C LYS A 48 24.85 -20.21 -8.34
N ASP A 49 24.53 -21.34 -7.73
CA ASP A 49 24.74 -22.66 -8.34
C ASP A 49 23.73 -22.93 -9.47
N GLY A 50 22.49 -22.46 -9.30
CA GLY A 50 21.43 -22.54 -10.31
C GLY A 50 21.28 -21.30 -11.17
N ASP A 51 22.09 -20.26 -10.93
CA ASP A 51 21.94 -18.92 -11.51
C ASP A 51 20.50 -18.41 -11.42
N ARG A 52 19.95 -18.40 -10.20
CA ARG A 52 18.51 -18.21 -9.97
C ARG A 52 18.24 -17.24 -8.84
N PHE A 53 17.13 -16.52 -8.97
CA PHE A 53 16.69 -15.55 -7.99
C PHE A 53 15.40 -15.99 -7.32
N THR A 54 15.24 -15.59 -6.06
CA THR A 54 13.99 -15.74 -5.31
C THR A 54 13.67 -14.42 -4.63
N TRP A 55 12.44 -13.95 -4.83
CA TRP A 55 11.88 -12.78 -4.17
C TRP A 55 10.85 -13.24 -3.13
N SER A 56 11.09 -12.85 -1.88
CA SER A 56 10.19 -13.05 -0.75
C SER A 56 9.91 -11.75 0.01
N VAL A 57 8.85 -11.74 0.79
CA VAL A 57 8.50 -10.66 1.72
C VAL A 57 8.51 -11.23 3.13
N ALA A 58 9.37 -10.69 3.98
CA ALA A 58 9.34 -10.96 5.42
C ALA A 58 8.27 -10.03 6.03
N LEU A 59 7.18 -10.61 6.52
CA LEU A 59 6.06 -9.90 7.12
C LEU A 59 6.41 -9.50 8.55
N ASP A 60 5.77 -8.45 9.07
CA ASP A 60 5.92 -8.04 10.47
C ASP A 60 5.44 -9.10 11.48
N SER A 61 4.62 -10.07 11.03
CA SER A 61 4.23 -11.26 11.82
C SER A 61 5.38 -12.25 12.05
N GLY A 62 6.49 -12.09 11.33
CA GLY A 62 7.61 -13.06 11.30
C GLY A 62 7.48 -14.12 10.21
N ASP A 63 6.32 -14.18 9.53
CA ASP A 63 6.12 -15.08 8.39
C ASP A 63 6.91 -14.60 7.16
N VAL A 64 7.31 -15.54 6.32
CA VAL A 64 7.94 -15.24 5.02
C VAL A 64 7.03 -15.74 3.92
N VAL A 65 6.63 -14.83 3.04
CA VAL A 65 5.82 -15.14 1.86
C VAL A 65 6.71 -15.07 0.64
N GLU A 66 6.80 -16.15 -0.11
CA GLU A 66 7.46 -16.15 -1.42
C GLU A 66 6.55 -15.47 -2.45
N VAL A 67 7.11 -14.50 -3.18
CA VAL A 67 6.42 -13.80 -4.27
C VAL A 67 6.74 -14.46 -5.60
N LEU A 68 8.03 -14.75 -5.83
CA LEU A 68 8.57 -15.36 -7.03
C LEU A 68 9.77 -16.22 -6.63
N GLY A 69 9.70 -17.53 -6.87
CA GLY A 69 10.79 -18.47 -6.59
C GLY A 69 11.50 -18.93 -7.86
N ASN A 70 12.80 -19.19 -7.73
CA ASN A 70 13.57 -19.97 -8.71
C ASN A 70 13.58 -19.40 -10.15
N VAL A 71 13.60 -18.08 -10.27
CA VAL A 71 13.51 -17.38 -11.58
C VAL A 71 14.89 -17.13 -12.18
N ALA A 72 14.97 -17.20 -13.51
CA ALA A 72 16.21 -16.89 -14.24
C ALA A 72 16.50 -15.38 -14.22
N PRO A 73 17.77 -14.95 -14.38
CA PRO A 73 18.13 -13.53 -14.35
C PRO A 73 17.42 -12.73 -15.45
N GLN A 74 17.26 -13.31 -16.63
CA GLN A 74 16.57 -12.70 -17.76
C GLN A 74 15.14 -12.24 -17.40
N PHE A 75 14.42 -13.03 -16.62
CA PHE A 75 13.06 -12.65 -16.19
C PHE A 75 13.08 -11.38 -15.34
N LEU A 76 14.08 -11.21 -14.46
CA LEU A 76 14.21 -10.02 -13.63
C LEU A 76 14.62 -8.78 -14.44
N GLU A 77 15.47 -8.96 -15.45
CA GLU A 77 15.83 -7.88 -16.38
C GLU A 77 14.61 -7.38 -17.15
N GLU A 78 13.81 -8.31 -17.68
CA GLU A 78 12.57 -8.00 -18.38
C GLU A 78 11.55 -7.32 -17.46
N LEU A 79 11.39 -7.83 -16.23
CA LEU A 79 10.55 -7.23 -15.21
C LEU A 79 10.99 -5.80 -14.88
N GLY A 80 12.29 -5.57 -14.70
CA GLY A 80 12.86 -4.25 -14.48
C GLY A 80 12.54 -3.28 -15.62
N GLY A 81 12.69 -3.73 -16.86
CA GLY A 81 12.35 -2.94 -18.05
C GLY A 81 10.85 -2.63 -18.18
N MET A 82 9.97 -3.55 -17.78
CA MET A 82 8.52 -3.31 -17.74
C MET A 82 8.15 -2.29 -16.66
N ILE A 83 8.74 -2.41 -15.46
CA ILE A 83 8.50 -1.47 -14.35
C ILE A 83 8.97 -0.07 -14.73
N ALA A 84 10.18 0.06 -15.30
CA ALA A 84 10.72 1.35 -15.73
C ALA A 84 9.79 2.05 -16.73
N ARG A 85 9.35 1.34 -17.78
CA ARG A 85 8.41 1.89 -18.76
C ARG A 85 7.08 2.32 -18.13
N GLY A 86 6.53 1.52 -17.22
CA GLY A 86 5.30 1.89 -16.51
C GLY A 86 5.46 3.12 -15.62
N LEU A 87 6.65 3.31 -15.01
CA LEU A 87 6.97 4.52 -14.25
C LEU A 87 7.10 5.75 -15.18
N ASP A 88 7.76 5.61 -16.33
CA ASP A 88 7.89 6.68 -17.33
C ASP A 88 6.51 7.11 -17.88
N GLU A 89 5.64 6.14 -18.20
CA GLU A 89 4.27 6.38 -18.63
C GLU A 89 3.47 7.11 -17.55
N ARG A 90 3.60 6.67 -16.29
CA ARG A 90 2.97 7.34 -15.15
C ARG A 90 3.46 8.77 -14.99
N ASP A 91 4.77 9.02 -15.07
CA ASP A 91 5.33 10.35 -14.88
C ASP A 91 4.90 11.29 -16.01
N SER A 92 4.84 10.77 -17.25
CA SER A 92 4.28 11.46 -18.41
C SER A 92 2.79 11.78 -18.23
N PHE A 93 1.98 10.82 -17.74
CA PHE A 93 0.55 10.99 -17.50
C PHE A 93 0.26 11.97 -16.36
N MET A 94 1.01 11.86 -15.26
CA MET A 94 0.84 12.71 -14.08
C MET A 94 1.44 14.11 -14.27
N GLY A 95 2.17 14.35 -15.36
CA GLY A 95 2.77 15.64 -15.66
C GLY A 95 3.85 16.05 -14.65
N ARG A 96 4.66 15.10 -14.18
CA ARG A 96 5.83 15.42 -13.35
C ARG A 96 6.82 16.21 -14.20
N ALA A 97 6.84 17.53 -14.01
CA ALA A 97 7.73 18.43 -14.72
C ALA A 97 9.16 18.46 -14.13
N LEU A 98 9.34 18.01 -12.88
CA LEU A 98 10.61 18.03 -12.13
C LEU A 98 10.75 16.77 -11.26
N ASP A 99 11.98 16.27 -11.10
CA ASP A 99 12.30 15.03 -10.36
C ASP A 99 11.80 15.03 -8.90
N ASP A 100 11.76 16.19 -8.25
CA ASP A 100 11.28 16.35 -6.86
C ASP A 100 9.82 16.86 -6.75
N SER A 101 9.06 16.85 -7.85
CA SER A 101 7.68 17.33 -7.82
C SER A 101 6.68 16.20 -7.54
N VAL A 102 5.72 16.48 -6.63
CA VAL A 102 4.51 15.67 -6.49
C VAL A 102 3.40 16.36 -7.26
N PRO A 103 2.89 15.77 -8.35
CA PRO A 103 1.80 16.34 -9.11
C PRO A 103 0.53 16.32 -8.25
N VAL A 104 0.01 17.51 -7.96
CA VAL A 104 -1.24 17.69 -7.23
C VAL A 104 -2.38 17.71 -8.26
N PRO A 105 -3.38 16.82 -8.15
CA PRO A 105 -4.53 16.83 -9.05
C PRO A 105 -5.19 18.22 -9.10
N GLY A 106 -5.41 18.75 -10.30
CA GLY A 106 -5.91 20.12 -10.50
C GLY A 106 -7.27 20.42 -9.83
N GLY A 107 -8.05 19.38 -9.50
CA GLY A 107 -9.28 19.49 -8.70
C GLY A 107 -9.07 19.91 -7.25
N ILE A 108 -7.86 19.75 -6.70
CA ILE A 108 -7.50 20.13 -5.32
C ILE A 108 -6.99 21.58 -5.26
N VAL A 109 -6.40 22.09 -6.34
CA VAL A 109 -5.74 23.40 -6.38
C VAL A 109 -6.68 24.54 -6.79
N ARG A 110 -7.86 24.24 -7.36
CA ARG A 110 -8.88 25.26 -7.63
C ARG A 110 -9.60 25.70 -6.35
N ARG A 111 -8.95 26.54 -5.56
CA ARG A 111 -9.67 27.52 -4.71
C ARG A 111 -10.27 28.56 -5.65
N GLN A 112 -11.59 28.73 -5.57
CA GLN A 112 -12.35 29.76 -6.28
C GLN A 112 -11.68 31.13 -6.10
N GLY A 113 -11.46 31.79 -7.23
CA GLY A 113 -11.17 33.21 -7.39
C GLY A 113 -11.84 33.65 -8.67
#